data_AF-A0A3B8VM16-F1
#
_entry.id   AF-A0A3B8VM16-F1
#
_cell.length_a   1.000
_cell.length_b   1.000
_cell.length_c   1.000
_cell.angle_alpha   90.00
_cell.angle_beta   90.00
_cell.angle_gamma   90.00
#
_symmetry.space_group_name_H-M   'P 1'
#
loop_
_entity.id
_entity.type
_entity.pdbx_description
1 polymer ?
#
loop_
_entity_poly.entity_id
_entity_poly.type
_entity_poly.pdbx_seq_one_letter_code
_entity_poly.pdbx_strand_id
1 'polypeptide(L)'
;MEPYSGNQAKVYSIIPEGSEDTLFEKFVDEFKSEFKDEIKDILKRLMQIGHYTGARESFFKHEGDKELYWSDDGTELEGNLKNYNYE
;
A
#
# COMPACT_ATOMS: atom_id res chain seq x y z
N MET A 1 8.12 -5.72 9.00
CA MET A 1 8.07 -4.26 8.69
C MET A 1 9.27 -3.45 9.18
N GLU A 2 9.92 -3.82 10.29
CA GLU A 2 11.06 -3.08 10.89
C GLU A 2 12.15 -2.57 9.92
N PRO A 3 12.59 -3.33 8.89
CA PRO A 3 13.62 -2.83 7.97
C PRO A 3 13.22 -1.54 7.25
N TYR A 4 11.93 -1.33 7.01
CA TYR A 4 11.39 -0.16 6.32
C TYR A 4 11.12 1.02 7.26
N SER A 5 11.21 0.83 8.57
CA SER A 5 11.03 1.89 9.58
C SER A 5 12.36 2.56 9.87
N GLY A 6 12.40 3.89 9.79
CA GLY A 6 13.62 4.68 10.03
C GLY A 6 13.38 5.87 10.96
N ASN A 7 14.23 6.88 10.83
CA ASN A 7 14.14 8.14 11.58
C ASN A 7 13.19 9.16 10.94
N GLN A 8 12.81 8.98 9.66
CA GLN A 8 11.89 9.88 8.97
C GLN A 8 10.43 9.43 9.10
N ALA A 9 10.18 8.11 9.08
CA ALA A 9 8.84 7.55 9.25
C ALA A 9 8.90 6.13 9.82
N LYS A 10 7.81 5.74 10.50
CA LYS A 10 7.56 4.36 10.90
C LYS A 10 6.54 3.72 9.97
N VAL A 11 6.84 2.51 9.51
CA VAL A 11 6.00 1.76 8.57
C VAL A 11 5.40 0.58 9.30
N TYR A 12 4.07 0.44 9.21
CA TYR A 12 3.31 -0.62 9.85
C TYR A 12 2.52 -1.41 8.79
N SER A 13 2.13 -2.63 9.14
CA SER A 13 1.18 -3.43 8.37
C SER A 13 0.27 -4.16 9.35
N ILE A 14 -0.92 -4.53 8.87
CA ILE A 14 -1.94 -5.18 9.68
C ILE A 14 -1.66 -6.68 9.74
N ILE A 15 -1.75 -7.25 10.94
CA ILE A 15 -1.78 -8.70 11.15
C ILE A 15 -3.25 -9.08 11.40
N PRO A 16 -3.89 -9.83 10.47
CA PRO A 16 -5.25 -10.31 10.69
C PRO A 16 -5.33 -11.26 11.89
N GLU A 17 -6.49 -11.32 12.54
CA GLU A 17 -6.71 -12.26 13.64
C GLU A 17 -6.48 -13.71 13.19
N GLY A 18 -5.70 -14.46 13.96
CA GLY A 18 -5.33 -15.85 13.64
C GLY A 18 -4.23 -16.00 12.59
N SER A 19 -3.63 -14.91 12.10
CA SER A 19 -2.50 -14.92 11.18
C SER A 19 -1.18 -14.68 11.91
N GLU A 20 -0.11 -15.31 11.44
CA GLU A 20 1.27 -14.96 11.85
C GLU A 20 1.88 -13.90 10.93
N ASP A 21 1.49 -13.88 9.65
CA ASP A 21 1.99 -12.92 8.67
C ASP A 21 1.12 -11.66 8.61
N THR A 22 1.76 -10.53 8.30
CA THR A 22 1.08 -9.28 7.94
C THR A 22 0.45 -9.36 6.54
N LEU A 23 -0.54 -8.51 6.26
CA LEU A 23 -1.12 -8.36 4.92
C LEU A 23 -0.05 -8.00 3.87
N PHE A 24 0.96 -7.22 4.25
CA PHE A 24 2.05 -6.86 3.34
C PHE A 24 2.95 -8.04 3.00
N GLU A 25 3.30 -8.88 3.97
CA GLU A 25 4.10 -10.09 3.72
C GLU A 25 3.37 -11.06 2.80
N LYS A 26 2.06 -11.27 3.02
CA LYS A 26 1.22 -12.08 2.14
C LYS A 26 1.19 -11.53 0.71
N PHE A 27 1.00 -10.22 0.56
CA PHE A 27 1.01 -9.53 -0.74
C PHE A 27 2.35 -9.72 -1.47
N VAL A 28 3.47 -9.52 -0.78
CA VAL A 28 4.80 -9.72 -1.38
C VAL A 28 4.99 -11.18 -1.79
N ASP A 29 4.60 -12.13 -0.94
CA ASP A 29 4.79 -13.55 -1.21
C ASP A 29 3.97 -14.07 -2.38
N GLU A 30 2.76 -13.54 -2.57
CA GLU A 30 1.88 -13.83 -3.70
C GLU A 30 2.49 -13.34 -5.02
N PHE A 31 3.03 -12.12 -5.05
CA PHE A 31 3.42 -11.46 -6.29
C PHE A 31 4.92 -11.39 -6.59
N LYS A 32 5.80 -11.76 -5.64
CA LYS A 32 7.27 -11.67 -5.80
C LYS A 32 7.84 -12.42 -7.01
N SER A 33 7.14 -13.45 -7.49
CA SER A 33 7.55 -14.27 -8.64
C SER A 33 7.11 -13.66 -9.97
N GLU A 34 5.88 -13.16 -10.05
CA GLU A 34 5.26 -12.67 -11.28
C GLU A 34 5.56 -11.18 -11.53
N PHE A 35 5.55 -10.35 -10.49
CA PHE A 35 5.71 -8.88 -10.55
C PHE A 35 6.96 -8.43 -9.79
N LYS A 36 8.08 -9.10 -10.05
CA LYS A 36 9.31 -8.96 -9.25
C LYS A 36 9.84 -7.53 -9.21
N ASP A 37 9.79 -6.80 -10.32
CA ASP A 37 10.39 -5.48 -10.40
C ASP A 37 9.47 -4.40 -9.81
N GLU A 38 8.16 -4.57 -9.92
CA GLU A 38 7.14 -3.77 -9.23
C GLU A 38 7.24 -3.94 -7.71
N ILE A 39 7.36 -5.18 -7.23
CA ILE A 39 7.57 -5.47 -5.81
C ILE A 39 8.85 -4.78 -5.31
N LYS A 40 9.97 -4.91 -6.03
CA LYS A 40 11.21 -4.20 -5.66
C LYS A 40 11.03 -2.69 -5.62
N ASP A 41 10.28 -2.11 -6.55
CA ASP A 41 10.02 -0.67 -6.57
C ASP A 41 9.24 -0.24 -5.32
N ILE A 42 8.20 -1.00 -4.95
CA ILE A 42 7.46 -0.79 -3.69
C ILE A 42 8.41 -0.85 -2.48
N LEU A 43 9.24 -1.90 -2.37
CA LEU A 43 10.19 -2.04 -1.25
C LEU A 43 11.17 -0.86 -1.18
N LYS A 44 11.69 -0.41 -2.33
CA LYS A 44 12.58 0.75 -2.42
C LYS A 44 11.90 2.03 -1.96
N ARG A 45 10.63 2.26 -2.35
CA ARG A 45 9.86 3.43 -1.91
C ARG A 45 9.63 3.40 -0.40
N LEU A 46 9.27 2.26 0.18
CA LEU A 46 9.13 2.12 1.63
C LEU A 46 10.45 2.43 2.36
N MET A 47 11.58 1.97 1.81
CA MET A 47 12.90 2.34 2.35
C MET A 47 13.19 3.84 2.28
N GLN A 48 12.87 4.49 1.15
CA GLN A 48 13.02 5.95 1.00
C GLN A 48 12.18 6.72 2.02
N ILE A 49 10.91 6.35 2.16
CA ILE A 49 9.96 6.96 3.10
C ILE A 49 10.45 6.83 4.54
N GLY A 50 10.84 5.63 4.96
CA GLY A 50 11.23 5.37 6.34
C GLY A 50 12.52 6.08 6.76
N HIS A 51 13.51 6.11 5.88
CA HIS A 51 14.89 6.43 6.26
C HIS A 51 15.45 7.74 5.69
N TYR A 52 14.90 8.25 4.59
CA TYR A 52 15.56 9.33 3.84
C TYR A 52 14.70 10.57 3.63
N THR A 53 13.44 10.39 3.26
CA THR A 53 12.63 11.50 2.74
C THR A 53 11.38 11.82 3.55
N GLY A 54 10.93 10.89 4.39
CA GLY A 54 9.58 10.91 4.96
C GLY A 54 8.51 10.59 3.91
N ALA A 55 7.24 10.58 4.34
CA ALA A 55 6.08 10.27 3.51
C ALA A 55 5.68 11.47 2.62
N ARG A 56 6.49 11.76 1.60
CA ARG A 56 6.22 12.86 0.65
C ARG A 56 5.05 12.52 -0.27
N GLU A 57 4.27 13.54 -0.61
CA GLU A 57 3.08 13.44 -1.48
C GLU A 57 3.35 12.67 -2.78
N SER A 58 4.52 12.91 -3.41
CA SER A 58 4.94 12.26 -4.66
C SER A 58 5.10 10.74 -4.61
N PHE A 59 5.15 10.14 -3.42
CA PHE A 59 5.16 8.68 -3.28
C PHE A 59 3.75 8.07 -3.33
N PHE A 60 2.73 8.90 -3.17
CA PHE A 60 1.33 8.51 -3.21
C PHE A 60 0.73 8.87 -4.56
N LYS A 61 -0.29 8.13 -4.95
CA LYS A 61 -1.09 8.48 -6.12
C LYS A 61 -1.83 9.78 -5.80
N HIS A 62 -1.50 10.88 -6.47
CA HIS A 62 -2.18 12.16 -6.30
C HIS A 62 -3.56 12.07 -6.93
N GLU A 63 -4.58 12.15 -6.08
CA GLU A 63 -5.99 11.91 -6.40
C GLU A 63 -6.22 10.50 -6.97
N GLY A 64 -7.14 9.78 -6.35
CA GLY A 64 -7.62 8.54 -6.93
C GLY A 64 -8.02 8.80 -8.38
N ASP A 65 -7.98 7.77 -9.21
CA ASP A 65 -8.99 7.75 -10.25
C ASP A 65 -10.31 8.07 -9.53
N LYS A 66 -11.17 8.93 -10.08
CA LYS A 66 -12.47 9.32 -9.48
C LYS A 66 -13.45 8.13 -9.38
N GLU A 67 -12.90 6.95 -9.13
CA GLU A 67 -13.48 5.64 -9.02
C GLU A 67 -13.92 5.35 -7.60
N LEU A 68 -13.30 5.94 -6.56
CA LEU A 68 -13.82 5.86 -5.19
C LEU A 68 -13.58 7.16 -4.39
N TYR A 69 -14.61 7.69 -3.75
CA TYR A 69 -14.60 8.88 -2.89
C TYR A 69 -15.50 8.66 -1.67
N TRP A 70 -15.23 9.35 -0.57
CA TRP A 70 -16.15 9.35 0.57
C TRP A 70 -17.33 10.26 0.29
N SER A 71 -18.53 9.87 0.70
CA SER A 71 -19.72 10.72 0.68
C SER A 71 -19.43 12.04 1.40
N ASP A 72 -20.17 13.09 1.04
CA ASP A 72 -19.97 14.43 1.64
C ASP A 72 -20.14 14.44 3.17
N ASP A 73 -20.92 13.48 3.70
CA ASP A 73 -21.10 13.27 5.15
C ASP A 73 -20.07 12.33 5.79
N GLY A 74 -19.17 11.75 4.99
CA GLY A 74 -18.09 10.87 5.42
C GLY A 74 -18.53 9.49 5.91
N THR A 75 -19.78 9.09 5.66
CA THR A 75 -20.34 7.84 6.17
C THR A 75 -20.20 6.66 5.20
N GLU A 76 -20.10 6.93 3.90
CA GLU A 76 -20.08 5.91 2.86
C GLU A 76 -18.88 6.09 1.91
N LEU A 77 -18.34 4.98 1.42
CA LEU A 77 -17.34 4.98 0.35
C LEU A 77 -18.08 4.73 -0.97
N GLU A 78 -18.18 5.76 -1.80
CA GLU A 78 -18.90 5.77 -3.07
C GLU A 78 -17.96 5.70 -4.27
N GLY A 79 -18.46 5.29 -5.44
CA GLY A 79 -17.77 5.43 -6.73
C GLY A 79 -17.92 4.23 -7.68
N ASN A 80 -17.29 4.31 -8.87
CA ASN A 80 -17.34 3.26 -9.89
C ASN A 80 -16.50 2.05 -9.47
N LEU A 81 -17.13 1.09 -8.79
CA LEU A 81 -16.64 -0.28 -8.62
C LEU A 81 -16.74 -1.02 -9.96
N LYS A 82 -15.88 -0.68 -10.93
CA LYS A 82 -15.66 -1.60 -12.05
C LYS A 82 -14.92 -2.81 -11.48
N ASN A 83 -15.66 -3.87 -11.21
CA ASN A 83 -15.09 -5.20 -11.06
C ASN A 83 -14.33 -5.48 -12.35
N TYR A 84 -13.00 -5.38 -12.31
CA TYR A 84 -12.15 -6.06 -13.27
C TYR A 84 -12.29 -7.56 -12.97
N ASN A 85 -13.40 -8.14 -13.42
CA ASN A 85 -13.45 -9.56 -13.67
C ASN A 85 -12.39 -9.81 -14.74
N TYR A 86 -11.25 -10.34 -14.32
CA TYR A 86 -10.28 -10.88 -15.25
C TYR A 86 -10.95 -12.07 -15.95
N GLU A 87 -11.32 -11.88 -17.22
CA GLU A 87 -11.60 -12.99 -18.15
C GLU A 87 -10.30 -13.73 -18.50
#